data_AF-A0A355YLY4-F1
#
_entry.id   AF-A0A355YLY4-F1
#
_cell.length_a   1.000
_cell.length_b   1.000
_cell.length_c   1.000
_cell.angle_alpha   90.00
_cell.angle_beta   90.00
_cell.angle_gamma   90.00
#
_symmetry.space_group_name_H-M   'P 1'
#
loop_
_entity.id
_entity.type
_entity.pdbx_description
1 polymer ?
#
loop_
_entity_poly.entity_id
_entity_poly.type
_entity_poly.pdbx_seq_one_letter_code
_entity_poly.pdbx_strand_id
1 'polypeptide(L)'
;MYVIGGCVLLWIFCLPVFFAKVNVYASIVLDGIGIALYFGMIAWRHPGNGWYMALALPLTGLAAAMILLFVAGIRRIRLSILSSSVLVLGEAAVFMVAVELLIRSFRQLPPGITWSAVVLTCCVIIDAALLTVIRRSRLREEVRRRMHI
;
A
#
# COMPACT_ATOMS: atom_id res chain seq x y z
N MET A 1 10.00 -6.24 -27.48
CA MET A 1 8.96 -5.27 -27.08
C MET A 1 8.69 -5.25 -25.57
N TYR A 2 8.69 -6.39 -24.86
CA TYR A 2 8.71 -6.39 -23.38
C TYR A 2 9.92 -5.67 -22.76
N VAL A 3 11.07 -5.72 -23.44
CA VAL A 3 12.32 -5.05 -23.04
C VAL A 3 12.16 -3.53 -22.97
N ILE A 4 11.42 -2.91 -23.89
CA ILE A 4 11.25 -1.44 -23.93
C ILE A 4 10.41 -0.97 -22.74
N GLY A 5 9.32 -1.69 -22.42
CA GLY A 5 8.53 -1.41 -21.22
C GLY A 5 9.32 -1.64 -19.92
N GLY A 6 10.14 -2.70 -19.87
CA GLY A 6 11.07 -2.93 -18.76
C GLY A 6 12.11 -1.83 -18.61
N CYS A 7 12.67 -1.31 -19.71
CA CYS A 7 13.61 -0.20 -19.71
C CYS A 7 12.97 1.13 -19.27
N VAL A 8 11.72 1.40 -19.67
CA VAL A 8 10.98 2.59 -19.21
C VAL A 8 10.64 2.50 -17.73
N LEU A 9 10.25 1.32 -17.23
CA LEU A 9 10.05 1.09 -15.79
C LEU A 9 11.35 1.27 -15.01
N LEU A 10 12.46 0.71 -15.50
CA LEU A 10 13.79 0.90 -14.90
C LEU A 10 14.20 2.37 -14.89
N TRP A 11 13.88 3.11 -15.95
CA TRP A 11 14.15 4.55 -16.03
C TRP A 11 13.34 5.35 -15.01
N ILE A 12 12.05 5.04 -14.85
CA ILE A 12 11.16 5.69 -13.88
C ILE A 12 11.55 5.33 -12.44
N PHE A 13 11.94 4.09 -12.19
CA PHE A 13 12.41 3.66 -10.88
C PHE A 13 13.79 4.24 -10.51
N CYS A 14 14.64 4.50 -11.51
CA CYS A 14 15.94 5.15 -11.34
C CYS A 14 15.88 6.69 -11.27
N LEU A 15 14.78 7.32 -11.73
CA LEU A 15 14.59 8.77 -11.65
C LEU A 15 14.81 9.37 -10.24
N PRO A 16 14.29 8.80 -9.14
CA PRO A 16 14.60 9.30 -7.79
C PRO A 16 16.06 9.11 -7.36
N VAL A 17 16.78 8.12 -7.93
CA VAL A 17 18.21 7.89 -7.67
C VAL A 17 19.07 8.96 -8.34
N PHE A 18 18.72 9.35 -9.57
CA PHE A 18 19.45 10.39 -10.31
C PHE A 18 19.08 11.80 -9.87
N PHE A 19 17.81 12.04 -9.49
CA PHE A 19 17.34 13.33 -9.01
C PHE A 19 17.02 13.28 -7.52
N ALA A 20 18.09 13.23 -6.70
CA ALA A 20 18.02 13.17 -5.22
C ALA A 20 17.24 14.33 -4.54
N LYS A 21 16.80 15.35 -5.29
CA LYS A 21 16.01 16.49 -4.79
C LYS A 21 14.50 16.37 -5.06
N VAL A 22 14.03 15.29 -5.68
CA VAL A 22 12.60 15.13 -5.98
C VAL A 22 11.83 14.88 -4.67
N ASN A 23 10.71 15.59 -4.51
CA ASN A 23 9.83 15.40 -3.36
C ASN A 23 9.30 13.96 -3.37
N VAL A 24 9.39 13.25 -2.23
CA VAL A 24 9.01 11.83 -2.12
C VAL A 24 7.60 11.55 -2.64
N TYR A 25 6.66 12.47 -2.43
CA TYR A 25 5.30 12.35 -2.99
C TYR A 25 5.28 12.33 -4.51
N ALA A 26 6.09 13.19 -5.15
CA ALA A 26 6.19 13.24 -6.60
C ALA A 26 6.82 11.95 -7.14
N SER A 27 7.83 11.39 -6.46
CA SER A 27 8.41 10.09 -6.83
C SER A 27 7.37 8.98 -6.83
N ILE A 28 6.59 8.84 -5.75
CA ILE A 28 5.57 7.80 -5.61
C ILE A 28 4.49 7.91 -6.71
N VAL A 29 4.06 9.14 -7.02
CA VAL A 29 3.10 9.37 -8.10
C VAL A 29 3.71 9.00 -9.46
N LEU A 30 4.97 9.36 -9.71
CA LEU A 30 5.68 9.01 -10.94
C LEU A 30 5.85 7.49 -11.09
N ASP A 31 6.19 6.80 -10.01
CA ASP A 31 6.30 5.34 -9.96
C ASP A 31 4.95 4.69 -10.30
N GLY A 32 3.86 5.17 -9.69
CA GLY A 32 2.50 4.71 -9.98
C GLY A 32 2.09 4.94 -11.44
N ILE A 33 2.39 6.12 -11.99
CA ILE A 33 2.14 6.44 -13.41
C ILE A 33 2.95 5.53 -14.33
N GLY A 34 4.21 5.25 -14.00
CA GLY A 34 5.06 4.35 -14.76
C GLY A 34 4.50 2.93 -14.84
N ILE A 35 4.05 2.40 -13.69
CA ILE A 35 3.42 1.08 -13.61
C ILE A 35 2.11 1.05 -14.40
N ALA A 36 1.28 2.09 -14.28
CA ALA A 36 0.03 2.20 -15.04
C ALA A 36 0.29 2.24 -16.55
N LEU A 37 1.22 3.08 -17.01
CA LEU A 37 1.61 3.18 -18.42
C LEU A 37 2.13 1.83 -18.97
N TYR A 38 2.92 1.10 -18.18
CA TYR A 38 3.41 -0.22 -18.55
C TYR A 38 2.26 -1.22 -18.76
N PHE A 39 1.31 -1.29 -17.81
CA PHE A 39 0.12 -2.11 -17.98
C PHE A 39 -0.73 -1.65 -19.18
N GLY A 40 -0.80 -0.35 -19.44
CA GLY A 40 -1.49 0.20 -20.61
C GLY A 40 -0.88 -0.24 -21.94
N MET A 41 0.46 -0.29 -22.03
CA MET A 41 1.16 -0.81 -23.20
C MET A 41 0.87 -2.31 -23.43
N ILE A 42 0.81 -3.10 -22.35
CA ILE A 42 0.45 -4.53 -22.43
C ILE A 42 -1.00 -4.68 -22.92
N ALA A 43 -1.91 -3.88 -22.36
CA ALA A 43 -3.33 -3.91 -22.72
C ALA A 43 -3.59 -3.50 -24.17
N TRP A 44 -2.79 -2.56 -24.70
CA TRP A 44 -2.86 -2.19 -26.12
C TRP A 44 -2.48 -3.37 -27.02
N ARG A 45 -1.50 -4.18 -26.62
CA ARG A 45 -1.02 -5.31 -27.42
C ARG A 45 -1.96 -6.52 -27.36
N HIS A 46 -2.66 -6.68 -26.25
CA HIS A 46 -3.67 -7.70 -26.02
C HIS A 46 -5.05 -7.04 -25.84
N PRO A 47 -5.77 -6.75 -26.94
CA PRO A 47 -7.12 -6.20 -26.88
C PRO A 47 -8.04 -7.25 -26.27
N GLY A 48 -8.11 -7.25 -24.93
CA GLY A 48 -8.88 -8.18 -24.15
C GLY A 48 -9.70 -7.42 -23.11
N ASN A 49 -11.02 -7.59 -23.20
CA ASN A 49 -12.02 -7.45 -22.13
C ASN A 49 -12.00 -6.23 -21.18
N GLY A 50 -11.27 -5.16 -21.48
CA GLY A 50 -11.20 -3.97 -20.63
C GLY A 50 -10.51 -4.18 -19.27
N TRP A 51 -9.76 -5.28 -19.08
CA TRP A 51 -9.11 -5.62 -17.79
C TRP A 51 -8.16 -4.53 -17.30
N TYR A 52 -7.55 -3.76 -18.21
CA TYR A 52 -6.69 -2.66 -17.83
C TYR A 52 -7.46 -1.57 -17.08
N MET A 53 -8.58 -1.13 -17.63
CA MET A 53 -9.37 -0.04 -17.05
C MET A 53 -10.18 -0.51 -15.82
N ALA A 54 -10.66 -1.75 -15.84
CA ALA A 54 -11.49 -2.31 -14.78
C ALA A 54 -10.69 -2.90 -13.61
N LEU A 55 -9.45 -3.35 -13.84
CA LEU A 55 -8.65 -4.05 -12.83
C LEU A 55 -7.29 -3.38 -12.62
N ALA A 56 -6.47 -3.25 -13.66
CA ALA A 56 -5.08 -2.82 -13.49
C ALA A 56 -4.96 -1.36 -13.01
N LEU A 57 -5.69 -0.45 -13.65
CA LEU A 57 -5.68 0.97 -13.34
C LEU A 57 -6.19 1.26 -11.92
N PRO A 58 -7.36 0.77 -11.48
CA PRO A 58 -7.80 0.96 -10.10
C PRO A 58 -6.88 0.26 -9.09
N LEU A 59 -6.31 -0.91 -9.41
CA LEU A 59 -5.36 -1.59 -8.53
C LEU A 59 -4.07 -0.78 -8.32
N THR A 60 -3.49 -0.26 -9.40
CA THR A 60 -2.29 0.59 -9.34
C THR A 60 -2.55 1.91 -8.62
N GLY A 61 -3.70 2.54 -8.87
CA GLY A 61 -4.11 3.76 -8.19
C GLY A 61 -4.30 3.54 -6.69
N LEU A 62 -4.94 2.43 -6.31
CA LEU A 62 -5.15 2.06 -4.91
C LEU A 62 -3.82 1.77 -4.20
N ALA A 63 -2.91 1.02 -4.84
CA ALA A 63 -1.59 0.75 -4.29
C ALA A 63 -0.79 2.04 -4.08
N ALA A 64 -0.77 2.93 -5.08
CA ALA A 64 -0.10 4.22 -4.98
C ALA A 64 -0.71 5.09 -3.88
N ALA A 65 -2.04 5.13 -3.76
CA ALA A 65 -2.75 5.88 -2.73
C ALA A 65 -2.43 5.37 -1.31
N MET A 66 -2.40 4.04 -1.10
CA MET A 66 -2.04 3.42 0.19
C MET A 66 -0.58 3.78 0.56
N ILE A 67 0.35 3.69 -0.39
CA ILE A 67 1.76 4.09 -0.15
C ILE A 67 1.87 5.58 0.20
N LEU A 68 1.11 6.44 -0.49
CA LEU A 68 1.03 7.86 -0.20
C LEU A 68 0.50 8.12 1.21
N LEU A 69 -0.57 7.43 1.61
CA LEU A 69 -1.14 7.52 2.96
C LEU A 69 -0.13 7.05 4.02
N PHE A 70 0.57 5.95 3.76
CA PHE A 70 1.61 5.42 4.64
C PHE A 70 2.74 6.43 4.86
N VAL A 71 3.29 6.99 3.78
CA VAL A 71 4.37 7.99 3.84
C VAL A 71 3.89 9.28 4.50
N ALA A 72 2.67 9.72 4.19
CA ALA A 72 2.06 10.88 4.82
C ALA A 72 1.86 10.65 6.33
N GLY A 73 1.43 9.45 6.74
CA GLY A 73 1.24 9.06 8.13
C GLY A 73 2.55 9.10 8.93
N ILE A 74 3.62 8.49 8.38
CA ILE A 74 4.95 8.54 9.01
C ILE A 74 5.43 9.99 9.15
N ARG A 75 5.33 10.78 8.08
CA ARG A 75 5.86 12.16 8.07
C ARG A 75 5.06 13.11 8.95
N ARG A 76 3.72 13.03 8.93
CA ARG A 76 2.85 13.94 9.73
C ARG A 76 2.84 13.59 11.21
N ILE A 77 2.79 12.31 11.55
CA ILE A 77 2.52 11.88 12.94
C ILE A 77 3.82 11.48 13.67
N ARG A 78 4.97 11.47 12.97
CA ARG A 78 6.26 10.92 13.48
C ARG A 78 6.06 9.60 14.21
N LEU A 79 5.34 8.68 13.55
CA LEU A 79 4.99 7.40 14.16
C LEU A 79 6.25 6.69 14.63
N SER A 80 6.23 6.19 15.87
CA SER A 80 7.27 5.29 16.37
C SER A 80 7.34 4.05 15.49
N ILE A 81 8.49 3.38 15.44
CA ILE A 81 8.72 2.16 14.64
C ILE A 81 7.58 1.15 14.87
N LEU A 82 7.14 0.96 16.12
CA LEU A 82 6.01 0.07 16.45
C LEU A 82 4.66 0.54 15.88
N SER A 83 4.39 1.85 15.90
CA SER A 83 3.15 2.39 15.35
C SER A 83 3.16 2.37 13.81
N SER A 84 4.34 2.48 13.19
CA SER A 84 4.51 2.27 11.75
C SER A 84 4.17 0.83 11.37
N SER A 85 4.61 -0.17 12.14
CA SER A 85 4.29 -1.58 11.89
C SER A 85 2.79 -1.86 11.90
N VAL A 86 2.06 -1.32 12.90
CA VAL A 86 0.59 -1.43 12.96
C VAL A 86 -0.06 -0.78 11.73
N LEU A 87 0.47 0.35 11.28
CA LEU A 87 -0.09 1.06 10.13
C LEU A 87 0.18 0.31 8.82
N VAL A 88 1.37 -0.26 8.61
CA VAL A 88 1.66 -1.13 7.45
C VAL A 88 0.73 -2.34 7.42
N LEU A 89 0.54 -3.00 8.56
CA LEU A 89 -0.29 -4.20 8.66
C LEU A 89 -1.76 -3.88 8.35
N GLY A 90 -2.28 -2.79 8.88
CA GLY A 90 -3.63 -2.30 8.57
C GLY A 90 -3.81 -1.96 7.09
N GLU A 91 -2.88 -1.19 6.51
CA GLU A 91 -2.90 -0.85 5.08
C GLU A 91 -2.82 -2.10 4.20
N ALA A 92 -1.97 -3.08 4.54
CA ALA A 92 -1.87 -4.34 3.81
C ALA A 92 -3.16 -5.16 3.87
N ALA A 93 -3.83 -5.20 5.03
CA ALA A 93 -5.12 -5.86 5.17
C ALA A 93 -6.20 -5.20 4.31
N VAL A 94 -6.27 -3.86 4.34
CA VAL A 94 -7.20 -3.07 3.51
C VAL A 94 -6.92 -3.28 2.03
N PHE A 95 -5.65 -3.27 1.63
CA PHE A 95 -5.23 -3.52 0.26
C PHE A 95 -5.70 -4.89 -0.22
N MET A 96 -5.49 -5.95 0.58
CA MET A 96 -5.91 -7.31 0.23
C MET A 96 -7.43 -7.44 0.07
N VAL A 97 -8.22 -6.79 0.92
CA VAL A 97 -9.69 -6.74 0.78
C VAL A 97 -10.08 -6.02 -0.51
N ALA A 98 -9.48 -4.86 -0.77
CA ALA A 98 -9.78 -4.07 -1.96
C ALA A 98 -9.42 -4.81 -3.25
N VAL A 99 -8.29 -5.55 -3.27
CA VAL A 99 -7.91 -6.43 -4.39
C VAL A 99 -8.97 -7.51 -4.60
N GLU A 100 -9.42 -8.19 -3.54
CA GLU A 100 -10.44 -9.23 -3.68
C GLU A 100 -11.77 -8.67 -4.22
N LEU A 101 -12.19 -7.50 -3.72
CA LEU A 101 -13.40 -6.82 -4.22
C LEU A 101 -13.27 -6.40 -5.68
N LEU A 102 -12.10 -5.89 -6.09
CA LEU A 102 -11.83 -5.53 -7.49
C LEU A 102 -11.90 -6.75 -8.41
N ILE A 103 -11.29 -7.87 -7.99
CA ILE A 103 -11.31 -9.13 -8.75
C ILE A 103 -12.73 -9.65 -8.88
N ARG A 104 -13.51 -9.64 -7.78
CA ARG A 104 -14.92 -10.08 -7.81
C ARG A 104 -15.78 -9.18 -8.68
N SER A 105 -15.60 -7.86 -8.58
CA SER A 105 -16.28 -6.88 -9.44
C SER A 105 -15.95 -7.13 -10.92
N PHE A 106 -14.68 -7.39 -11.25
CA PHE A 106 -14.27 -7.69 -12.62
C PHE A 106 -14.89 -8.99 -13.14
N ARG A 107 -15.03 -10.01 -12.28
CA ARG A 107 -15.66 -11.28 -12.64
C ARG A 107 -17.19 -11.25 -12.55
N GLN A 108 -17.80 -10.12 -12.17
CA GLN A 108 -19.24 -9.98 -11.88
C GLN A 108 -19.76 -10.99 -10.85
N LEU A 109 -18.90 -11.39 -9.90
CA LEU A 109 -19.30 -12.24 -8.78
C LEU A 109 -19.93 -11.39 -7.66
N PRO A 110 -20.85 -11.98 -6.86
CA PRO A 110 -21.37 -11.30 -5.69
C PRO A 110 -20.25 -10.88 -4.73
N PRO A 111 -20.41 -9.73 -4.05
CA PRO A 111 -19.45 -9.24 -3.08
C PRO A 111 -19.30 -10.27 -1.96
N GLY A 112 -18.08 -10.74 -1.77
CA GLY A 112 -17.75 -11.75 -0.78
C GLY A 112 -16.29 -11.61 -0.38
N ILE A 113 -15.98 -12.05 0.84
CA ILE A 113 -14.65 -11.97 1.41
C ILE A 113 -14.27 -13.40 1.78
N THR A 114 -13.35 -14.01 1.02
CA THR A 114 -12.98 -15.41 1.19
C THR A 114 -11.51 -15.55 1.55
N TRP A 115 -10.62 -15.11 0.67
CA TRP A 115 -9.18 -15.24 0.87
C TRP A 115 -8.63 -14.09 1.71
N SER A 116 -9.13 -12.88 1.48
CA SER A 116 -8.77 -11.70 2.28
C SER A 116 -9.31 -11.76 3.70
N ALA A 117 -10.34 -12.57 3.99
CA ALA A 117 -10.86 -12.76 5.34
C ALA A 117 -9.81 -13.40 6.26
N VAL A 118 -9.08 -14.40 5.75
CA VAL A 118 -8.01 -15.08 6.51
C VAL A 118 -6.88 -14.10 6.80
N VAL A 119 -6.44 -13.36 5.78
CA VAL A 119 -5.37 -12.36 5.91
C VAL A 119 -5.78 -11.25 6.88
N LEU A 120 -7.02 -10.76 6.77
CA LEU A 120 -7.56 -9.74 7.67
C LEU A 120 -7.62 -10.23 9.11
N THR A 121 -8.03 -11.49 9.34
CA THR A 121 -8.04 -12.08 10.69
C THR A 121 -6.63 -12.13 11.28
N CYS A 122 -5.64 -12.58 10.50
CA CYS A 122 -4.25 -12.61 10.93
C CYS A 122 -3.70 -11.20 11.24
N CYS A 123 -3.94 -10.22 10.36
CA CYS A 123 -3.51 -8.84 10.56
C CYS A 123 -4.15 -8.24 11.83
N VAL A 124 -5.45 -8.43 12.04
CA VAL A 124 -6.17 -7.93 13.22
C VAL A 124 -5.60 -8.52 14.51
N ILE A 125 -5.27 -9.82 14.54
CA ILE A 125 -4.67 -10.47 15.71
C ILE A 125 -3.31 -9.84 16.02
N ILE A 126 -2.46 -9.66 15.00
CA ILE A 126 -1.11 -9.09 15.16
C ILE A 126 -1.20 -7.62 15.60
N ASP A 127 -2.09 -6.83 14.99
CA ASP A 127 -2.31 -5.44 15.34
C ASP A 127 -2.85 -5.29 16.76
N ALA A 128 -3.79 -6.16 17.18
CA ALA A 128 -4.30 -6.18 18.55
C ALA A 128 -3.18 -6.50 19.56
N ALA A 129 -2.31 -7.46 19.26
CA ALA A 129 -1.17 -7.79 20.10
C ALA A 129 -0.19 -6.61 20.22
N LEU A 130 0.18 -5.99 19.09
CA LEU A 130 1.04 -4.81 19.04
C LEU A 130 0.44 -3.62 19.81
N LEU A 131 -0.83 -3.29 19.57
CA LEU A 131 -1.53 -2.22 20.27
C LEU A 131 -1.59 -2.47 21.78
N THR A 132 -1.79 -3.72 22.20
CA THR A 132 -1.79 -4.09 23.61
C THR A 132 -0.41 -3.84 24.24
N VAL A 133 0.67 -4.24 23.56
CA VAL A 133 2.05 -4.00 24.02
C VAL A 133 2.36 -2.50 24.12
N ILE A 134 1.98 -1.71 23.10
CA ILE A 134 2.20 -0.25 23.07
C ILE A 134 1.44 0.45 24.20
N ARG A 135 0.17 0.08 24.44
CA ARG A 135 -0.63 0.65 25.53
C ARG A 135 -0.02 0.33 26.88
N ARG A 136 0.44 -0.92 27.07
CA ARG A 136 1.09 -1.35 28.32
C ARG A 136 2.42 -0.64 28.57
N SER A 137 3.26 -0.42 27.56
CA SER A 137 4.52 0.30 27.73
C SER A 137 4.30 1.78 28.09
N ARG A 138 3.38 2.45 27.38
CA ARG A 138 2.97 3.84 27.67
C ARG A 138 2.46 3.99 29.11
N LEU A 139 1.52 3.12 29.53
CA LEU A 139 0.97 3.14 30.89
C LEU A 139 2.06 2.94 31.94
N ARG A 140 2.99 2.00 31.71
CA ARG A 140 4.11 1.74 32.63
C ARG A 140 5.05 2.94 32.74
N GLU A 141 5.33 3.61 31.62
CA GLU A 141 6.15 4.83 31.60
C GLU A 141 5.48 5.99 32.32
N GLU A 142 4.18 6.19 32.14
CA GLU A 142 3.41 7.24 32.85
C GLU A 142 3.34 6.98 34.36
N VAL A 143 3.09 5.73 34.77
CA VAL A 143 3.08 5.35 36.19
C VAL A 143 4.45 5.56 36.84
N ARG A 144 5.53 5.18 36.16
CA ARG A 144 6.89 5.45 36.65
C ARG A 144 7.15 6.95 36.78
N ARG A 145 6.74 7.75 35.80
CA ARG A 145 6.90 9.21 35.83
C ARG A 145 6.14 9.86 36.99
N ARG A 146 4.99 9.30 37.40
CA ARG A 146 4.21 9.78 38.56
C ARG A 146 4.76 9.32 39.92
N MET A 147 5.48 8.19 39.99
CA MET A 147 6.06 7.68 41.24
C MET A 147 7.46 8.24 41.57
N HIS A 148 8.12 8.94 40.64
CA HIS A 148 9.38 9.66 40.91
C HIS A 148 9.13 11.15 41.23
N ILE A 149 8.14 11.44 42.08
CA ILE A 149 7.90 12.71 42.79
C ILE A 149 8.05 12.41 44.28
#